data_AF-A0A5K1F8E1-F1
#
_entry.id   AF-A0A5K1F8E1-F1
#
_cell.length_a   1.000
_cell.length_b   1.000
_cell.length_c   1.000
_cell.angle_alpha   90.00
_cell.angle_beta   90.00
_cell.angle_gamma   90.00
#
_symmetry.space_group_name_H-M   'P 1'
#
loop_
_entity.id
_entity.type
_entity.pdbx_description
1 polymer ?
#
loop_
_entity_poly.entity_id
_entity_poly.type
_entity_poly.pdbx_seq_one_letter_code
_entity_poly.pdbx_strand_id
1 'polypeptide(L)' 'IAEKSPLAVMGTKAVLLRSRELTVEQGLDYVATWNSAMLPSDDLKEAIEAYVHKRKPVFAKL' A
#
# COMPACT_ATOMS: atom_id res chain seq x y z
N ILE A 1 12.81 0.69 -5.29
CA ILE A 1 12.01 0.52 -4.05
C ILE A 1 11.97 1.82 -3.24
N ALA A 2 13.12 2.46 -2.94
CA ALA A 2 13.21 3.64 -2.07
C ALA A 2 12.37 4.88 -2.47
N GLU A 3 12.01 5.02 -3.75
CA GLU A 3 11.15 6.11 -4.24
C GLU A 3 9.64 5.83 -4.13
N LYS A 4 9.25 4.64 -3.65
CA LYS A 4 7.84 4.26 -3.48
C LYS A 4 7.36 4.62 -2.09
N SER A 5 6.04 4.73 -1.92
CA SER A 5 5.38 4.88 -0.62
C SER A 5 5.91 3.80 0.35
N PRO A 6 6.54 4.18 1.47
CA PRO A 6 7.01 3.22 2.45
C PRO A 6 5.84 2.41 3.03
N LEU A 7 4.67 3.04 3.21
CA LEU A 7 3.44 2.38 3.63
C LEU A 7 3.03 1.27 2.66
N ALA A 8 2.98 1.56 1.36
CA ALA A 8 2.60 0.60 0.33
C ALA A 8 3.61 -0.55 0.20
N VAL A 9 4.91 -0.27 0.33
CA VAL A 9 5.97 -1.29 0.30
C VAL A 9 5.84 -2.23 1.50
N MET A 10 5.66 -1.68 2.71
CA MET A 10 5.48 -2.48 3.92
C MET A 10 4.20 -3.30 3.89
N GLY A 11 3.08 -2.70 3.48
CA GLY A 11 1.80 -3.38 3.33
C GLY A 11 1.87 -4.54 2.34
N THR A 12 2.46 -4.30 1.16
CA THR A 12 2.66 -5.34 0.14
C THR A 12 3.50 -6.49 0.67
N LYS A 13 4.59 -6.20 1.40
CA LYS A 13 5.40 -7.24 2.04
C LYS A 13 4.59 -8.04 3.07
N ALA A 14 3.79 -7.37 3.91
CA ALA A 14 2.97 -8.03 4.92
C ALA A 14 1.91 -8.96 4.30
N VAL A 15 1.25 -8.49 3.23
CA VAL A 15 0.34 -9.30 2.41
C VAL A 15 1.04 -10.53 1.84
N LEU A 16 2.16 -10.35 1.14
CA LEU A 16 2.87 -11.47 0.51
C LEU A 16 3.36 -12.51 1.52
N LEU A 17 3.83 -12.07 2.69
CA LEU A 17 4.28 -12.99 3.73
C LEU A 17 3.11 -13.78 4.31
N ARG A 18 1.98 -13.11 4.60
CA ARG A 18 0.82 -13.77 5.21
C ARG A 18 0.13 -14.73 4.24
N SER A 19 0.04 -14.38 2.97
CA SER A 19 -0.62 -15.22 1.96
C SER A 19 0.03 -16.60 1.74
N ARG A 20 1.27 -16.82 2.19
CA ARG A 20 1.95 -18.13 2.10
C ARG A 20 1.34 -19.20 2.99
N GLU A 21 0.63 -18.78 4.03
CA GLU A 21 0.05 -19.66 5.07
C GLU A 21 -1.48 -19.73 4.98
N LEU A 22 -2.08 -19.04 4.00
CA LEU A 22 -3.52 -18.89 3.87
C LEU A 22 -4.04 -19.64 2.64
N THR A 23 -5.29 -20.10 2.70
CA THR A 23 -6.01 -20.47 1.47
C THR A 23 -6.23 -19.23 0.60
N VAL A 24 -6.60 -19.42 -0.67
CA VAL A 24 -6.88 -18.31 -1.58
C VAL A 24 -7.97 -17.39 -1.03
N GLU A 25 -9.05 -17.96 -0.51
CA GLU A 25 -10.17 -17.20 0.07
C GLU A 25 -9.72 -16.35 1.26
N GLN A 26 -9.00 -16.95 2.22
CA GLN A 26 -8.46 -16.23 3.37
C GLN A 26 -7.45 -15.15 2.97
N GLY A 27 -6.63 -15.42 1.94
CA GLY A 27 -5.70 -14.45 1.40
C GLY A 27 -6.40 -13.24 0.79
N LEU A 28 -7.49 -13.44 0.06
CA LEU A 28 -8.31 -12.36 -0.50
C LEU A 28 -8.96 -11.52 0.61
N ASP A 29 -9.50 -12.15 1.65
CA ASP A 29 -10.05 -11.45 2.82
C ASP A 29 -8.99 -10.63 3.54
N TYR A 30 -7.78 -11.17 3.68
CA TYR A 30 -6.65 -10.46 4.29
C TYR A 30 -6.24 -9.23 3.46
N VAL A 31 -6.18 -9.38 2.13
CA VAL A 31 -5.90 -8.27 1.20
C VAL A 31 -6.97 -7.19 1.30
N ALA A 32 -8.25 -7.58 1.29
CA ALA A 32 -9.37 -6.65 1.38
C ALA A 32 -9.31 -5.86 2.69
N THR A 33 -9.08 -6.54 3.82
CA THR A 33 -8.93 -5.93 5.14
C THR A 33 -7.79 -4.92 5.16
N TRP A 34 -6.61 -5.30 4.64
CA TRP A 34 -5.46 -4.41 4.57
C TRP A 34 -5.71 -3.19 3.70
N ASN A 35 -6.30 -3.38 2.51
CA ASN A 35 -6.60 -2.28 1.60
C ASN A 35 -7.61 -1.32 2.22
N SER A 36 -8.67 -1.81 2.87
CA SER A 36 -9.65 -0.96 3.55
C SER A 36 -9.04 -0.12 4.67
N ALA A 37 -8.09 -0.69 5.42
CA ALA A 37 -7.39 0.04 6.48
C ALA A 37 -6.41 1.10 5.95
N MET A 38 -5.77 0.85 4.80
CA MET A 38 -4.74 1.73 4.23
C MET A 38 -5.26 2.72 3.19
N LEU A 39 -6.51 2.54 2.72
CA LEU A 39 -7.16 3.45 1.78
C LEU A 39 -7.17 4.91 2.29
N PRO A 40 -7.54 5.21 3.55
CA PRO A 40 -7.37 6.55 4.09
C PRO A 40 -5.90 6.77 4.49
N SER A 41 -5.04 7.14 3.54
CA SER A 41 -3.64 7.48 3.80
C SER A 41 -3.17 8.74 3.09
N ASP A 42 -2.28 9.49 3.75
CA ASP A 42 -1.64 10.67 3.18
C ASP A 42 -0.78 10.31 1.96
N ASP A 43 -0.16 9.11 1.98
CA ASP A 43 0.58 8.59 0.83
C ASP A 43 -0.32 8.37 -0.40
N LEU A 44 -1.56 7.89 -0.22
CA LEU A 44 -2.50 7.75 -1.35
C LEU A 44 -2.89 9.13 -1.89
N LYS A 45 -3.18 10.09 -1.00
CA LYS A 45 -3.52 11.45 -1.39
C LYS A 45 -2.38 12.12 -2.17
N GLU A 46 -1.16 12.05 -1.65
CA GLU A 46 0.04 12.59 -2.30
C GLU A 46 0.31 11.92 -3.65
N ALA A 47 0.13 10.59 -3.75
CA ALA A 47 0.30 9.88 -5.01
C ALA A 47 -0.70 10.38 -6.08
N ILE A 48 -1.96 10.59 -5.71
CA ILE A 48 -3.01 11.13 -6.59
C ILE A 48 -2.66 12.56 -7.01
N GLU A 49 -2.33 13.43 -6.05
CA GLU A 49 -1.99 14.83 -6.32
C GLU A 49 -0.75 14.95 -7.22
N ALA A 50 0.31 14.20 -6.92
CA ALA A 50 1.52 14.20 -7.72
C ALA A 50 1.27 13.74 -9.16
N TYR A 51 0.42 12.72 -9.34
CA TYR A 51 0.02 12.24 -10.65
C TYR A 51 -0.76 13.30 -11.44
N VAL A 52 -1.77 13.93 -10.81
CA VAL A 52 -2.56 15.01 -11.43
C VAL A 52 -1.67 16.19 -11.83
N HIS A 53 -0.70 16.55 -10.99
CA HIS A 53 0.23 17.65 -11.24
C HIS A 53 1.46 17.27 -12.09
N LYS A 54 1.55 16.02 -12.58
CA LYS A 54 2.69 15.51 -13.38
C LYS A 54 4.05 15.73 -12.72
N ARG A 55 4.09 15.65 -11.38
CA ARG A 55 5.31 15.73 -10.58
C ARG A 55 5.63 14.39 -9.95
N LYS A 56 6.86 14.23 -9.45
CA LYS A 56 7.19 13.07 -8.63
C LYS A 56 6.51 13.19 -7.26
N PRO A 57 5.94 12.11 -6.71
CA PRO A 57 5.39 12.11 -5.37
C PRO A 57 6.51 12.18 -4.33
N VAL A 58 6.24 12.81 -3.20
CA VAL A 58 7.12 12.91 -2.04
C VAL A 58 6.41 12.29 -0.84
N PHE A 59 6.76 11.04 -0.55
CA PHE A 59 6.18 10.32 0.58
C PHE A 59 6.89 10.66 1.89
N ALA A 60 6.13 10.69 2.98
CA ALA A 60 6.70 10.89 4.31
C ALA A 60 7.61 9.72 4.68
N LYS A 61 8.65 9.99 5.46
CA LYS A 61 9.44 8.93 6.08
C LYS A 61 8.65 8.41 7.28
N LEU A 62 8.35 7.11 7.25
CA LEU A 62 7.85 6.34 8.39
C LEU A 62 8.94 6.18 9.46
#